data_AF-A0A379PI07-F1
#
_entry.id   AF-A0A379PI07-F1
#
_cell.length_a   1.000
_cell.length_b   1.000
_cell.length_c   1.000
_cell.angle_alpha   90.00
_cell.angle_beta   90.00
_cell.angle_gamma   90.00
#
_symmetry.space_group_name_H-M   'P 1'
#
loop_
_entity.id
_entity.type
_entity.pdbx_description
1 polymer ?
#
loop_
_entity_poly.entity_id
_entity_poly.type
_entity_poly.pdbx_seq_one_letter_code
_entity_poly.pdbx_strand_id
1 'polypeptide(L)'
;MGTDTTERSLANGVSEGFSKNEVFILRINPSRKVAFYVHALILYSLFLLGTFGQQPLLDYLEKSSEAEMVEELLPAMRELAQQGKPAAAVWLLKHDWEASKASGFSAITDAALTGDPESMFTYGVLQYDLERFDVGRVWIEKAAAEGYPTAVRFLQNSDR
;
A
#
# COMPACT_ATOMS: atom_id res chain seq x y z
N MET A 1 -68.34 6.88 66.58
CA MET A 1 -67.05 6.28 67.00
C MET A 1 -66.32 5.89 65.72
N GLY A 2 -65.44 6.68 65.12
CA GLY A 2 -64.78 7.90 65.54
C GLY A 2 -63.37 7.89 64.95
N THR A 3 -63.12 8.79 64.00
CA THR A 3 -61.85 9.54 63.75
C THR A 3 -60.59 8.73 63.39
N ASP A 4 -59.67 9.11 62.51
CA ASP A 4 -59.28 10.39 61.89
C ASP A 4 -58.27 10.02 60.79
N THR A 5 -58.43 10.38 59.52
CA THR A 5 -57.90 11.60 58.85
C THR A 5 -56.76 12.34 59.57
N THR A 6 -55.55 12.32 59.02
CA THR A 6 -54.67 13.50 58.76
C THR A 6 -53.30 12.98 58.31
N GLU A 7 -52.97 13.10 57.02
CA GLU A 7 -52.38 14.29 56.39
C GLU A 7 -50.96 14.66 56.88
N ARG A 8 -50.08 14.71 55.88
CA ARG A 8 -49.04 15.73 55.66
C ARG A 8 -47.89 15.84 56.67
N SER A 9 -46.70 15.53 56.15
CA SER A 9 -45.62 16.53 56.09
C SER A 9 -44.61 16.07 55.03
N LEU A 10 -44.72 16.58 53.80
CA LEU A 10 -43.97 17.74 53.29
C LEU A 10 -42.50 17.40 52.98
N ALA A 11 -42.21 17.51 51.69
CA ALA A 11 -41.07 18.21 51.13
C ALA A 11 -39.71 18.01 51.82
N ASN A 12 -38.80 17.32 51.14
CA ASN A 12 -37.64 17.96 50.51
C ASN A 12 -36.62 16.90 50.12
N GLY A 13 -36.15 16.98 48.88
CA GLY A 13 -35.08 16.12 48.40
C GLY A 13 -34.96 16.10 46.88
N VAL A 14 -35.15 17.25 46.23
CA VAL A 14 -34.52 17.44 44.92
C VAL A 14 -33.01 17.41 45.16
N SER A 15 -32.31 16.76 44.22
CA SER A 15 -30.87 16.74 44.00
C SER A 15 -29.99 15.94 44.97
N GLU A 16 -29.80 14.66 44.67
CA GLU A 16 -28.50 13.98 44.82
C GLU A 16 -28.33 13.12 43.56
N GLY A 17 -27.75 13.66 42.50
CA GLY A 17 -26.30 13.74 42.40
C GLY A 17 -25.83 12.37 41.93
N PHE A 18 -25.66 12.19 40.61
CA PHE A 18 -24.95 11.01 40.08
C PHE A 18 -23.59 10.99 40.78
N SER A 19 -23.46 10.10 41.76
CA SER A 19 -22.28 9.97 42.59
C SER A 19 -21.12 9.59 41.67
N LYS A 20 -20.25 10.57 41.43
CA LYS A 20 -18.95 10.33 40.82
C LYS A 20 -18.28 9.27 41.69
N ASN A 21 -17.99 8.12 41.09
CA ASN A 21 -17.30 6.94 41.64
C ASN A 21 -18.20 5.73 41.93
N GLU A 22 -19.13 5.37 41.04
CA GLU A 22 -19.53 3.96 40.93
C GLU A 22 -18.34 3.14 40.46
N VAL A 23 -17.63 2.52 41.42
CA VAL A 23 -16.62 1.52 41.14
C VAL A 23 -17.36 0.27 40.65
N PHE A 24 -17.38 0.05 39.34
CA PHE A 24 -17.88 -1.19 38.75
C PHE A 24 -16.94 -2.34 39.12
N ILE A 25 -17.22 -3.00 40.24
CA ILE A 25 -16.47 -4.19 40.64
C ILE A 25 -16.99 -5.38 39.83
N LEU A 26 -16.27 -5.71 38.76
CA LEU A 26 -16.55 -6.87 37.94
C LEU A 26 -16.23 -8.15 38.75
N ARG A 27 -17.24 -8.77 39.37
CA ARG A 27 -17.06 -10.05 40.09
C ARG A 27 -17.04 -11.21 39.10
N ILE A 28 -15.85 -11.67 38.72
CA ILE A 28 -15.67 -12.81 37.82
C ILE A 28 -15.95 -14.13 38.55
N ASN A 29 -16.97 -14.87 38.11
CA ASN A 29 -17.35 -16.17 38.69
C ASN A 29 -16.18 -17.18 38.59
N PRO A 30 -15.68 -17.73 39.71
CA PRO A 30 -14.50 -18.61 39.74
C PRO A 30 -14.63 -19.89 38.92
N SER A 31 -15.84 -20.41 38.75
CA SER A 31 -16.09 -21.63 37.96
C SER A 31 -15.93 -21.43 36.44
N ARG A 32 -15.92 -20.18 35.95
CA ARG A 32 -15.83 -19.85 34.52
C ARG A 32 -14.71 -18.86 34.18
N LYS A 33 -13.78 -18.62 35.11
CA LYS A 33 -12.62 -17.71 34.91
C LYS A 33 -11.80 -18.10 33.69
N VAL A 34 -11.55 -19.39 33.48
CA VAL A 34 -10.81 -19.90 32.32
C VAL A 34 -11.52 -19.53 31.01
N ALA A 35 -12.83 -19.76 30.94
CA ALA A 35 -13.62 -19.40 29.76
C ALA A 35 -13.58 -17.88 29.50
N PHE A 36 -13.68 -17.05 30.55
CA PHE A 36 -13.56 -15.60 30.44
C PHE A 36 -12.20 -15.16 29.88
N TYR A 37 -11.09 -15.70 30.40
CA TYR A 37 -9.75 -15.37 29.91
C TYR A 37 -9.51 -15.86 28.48
N VAL A 38 -10.03 -17.03 28.10
CA VAL A 38 -9.96 -17.52 26.72
C VAL A 38 -10.67 -16.58 25.76
N HIS A 39 -11.88 -16.11 26.10
CA HIS A 39 -12.60 -15.15 25.24
C HIS A 39 -11.89 -13.79 25.20
N ALA A 40 -11.39 -13.30 26.33
CA ALA A 40 -10.62 -12.06 26.37
C ALA A 40 -9.34 -12.15 25.51
N LEU A 41 -8.66 -13.31 25.52
CA LEU A 41 -7.48 -13.55 24.72
C LEU A 41 -7.80 -13.65 23.22
N ILE A 42 -8.91 -14.30 22.85
CA ILE A 42 -9.39 -14.32 21.45
C ILE A 42 -9.70 -12.90 20.97
N LEU A 43 -10.44 -12.12 21.76
CA LEU A 43 -10.76 -10.73 21.41
C LEU A 43 -9.51 -9.85 21.32
N TYR A 44 -8.55 -10.04 22.23
CA TYR A 44 -7.28 -9.32 22.19
C TYR A 44 -6.44 -9.69 20.97
N SER A 45 -6.38 -10.97 20.60
CA SER A 45 -5.71 -11.42 19.39
C SER A 45 -6.39 -10.90 18.12
N LEU A 46 -7.72 -10.90 18.06
CA LEU A 46 -8.47 -10.30 16.95
C LEU A 46 -8.27 -8.79 16.87
N PHE A 47 -8.20 -8.10 18.01
CA PHE A 47 -7.90 -6.68 18.08
C PHE A 47 -6.50 -6.38 17.54
N LEU A 48 -5.47 -7.12 17.99
CA LEU A 48 -4.11 -6.97 17.47
C LEU A 48 -4.02 -7.27 15.96
N LEU A 49 -4.72 -8.29 15.48
CA LEU A 49 -4.79 -8.60 14.05
C LEU A 49 -5.51 -7.49 13.26
N GLY A 50 -6.56 -6.91 13.82
CA GLY A 50 -7.33 -5.82 13.23
C GLY A 50 -6.57 -4.49 13.17
N THR A 51 -5.72 -4.19 14.15
CA THR A 51 -4.98 -2.92 14.20
C THR A 51 -3.57 -3.00 13.62
N PHE A 52 -2.87 -4.13 13.77
CA PHE A 52 -1.47 -4.30 13.35
C PHE A 52 -1.29 -5.31 12.22
N GLY A 53 -2.25 -6.23 12.00
CA GLY A 53 -2.12 -7.32 11.03
C GLY A 53 -2.61 -7.00 9.62
N GLN A 54 -3.34 -5.90 9.41
CA GLN A 54 -3.93 -5.59 8.10
C GLN A 54 -2.89 -5.27 7.03
N GLN A 55 -1.92 -4.41 7.33
CA GLN A 55 -0.92 -3.94 6.35
C GLN A 55 -0.06 -5.09 5.78
N PRO A 56 0.65 -5.90 6.59
CA PRO A 56 1.52 -6.94 6.04
C PRO A 56 0.77 -8.06 5.31
N LEU A 57 -0.49 -8.31 5.68
CA LEU A 57 -1.34 -9.29 4.97
C LEU A 57 -1.79 -8.76 3.61
N LEU A 58 -2.19 -7.49 3.54
CA LEU A 58 -2.60 -6.84 2.29
C LEU A 58 -1.40 -6.74 1.33
N ASP A 59 -0.24 -6.34 1.81
CA ASP A 59 0.99 -6.27 1.00
C ASP A 59 1.37 -7.65 0.43
N TYR A 60 1.20 -8.72 1.21
CA TYR A 60 1.45 -10.09 0.74
C TYR A 60 0.45 -10.51 -0.34
N LEU A 61 -0.85 -10.22 -0.15
CA LEU A 61 -1.88 -10.54 -1.12
C LEU A 61 -1.70 -9.74 -2.41
N GLU A 62 -1.41 -8.45 -2.32
CA GLU A 62 -1.11 -7.58 -3.46
C GLU A 62 0.09 -8.11 -4.24
N LYS A 63 1.20 -8.40 -3.57
CA LYS A 63 2.38 -8.99 -4.20
C LYS A 63 2.09 -10.33 -4.89
N SER A 64 1.24 -11.17 -4.30
CA SER A 64 0.84 -12.43 -4.93
C SER A 64 0.00 -12.19 -6.18
N SER A 65 -0.91 -11.21 -6.17
CA SER A 65 -1.73 -10.84 -7.33
C SER A 65 -0.91 -10.21 -8.44
N GLU A 66 0.09 -9.40 -8.11
CA GLU A 66 1.02 -8.81 -9.07
C GLU A 66 1.86 -9.88 -9.76
N ALA A 67 2.37 -10.86 -9.00
CA ALA A 67 3.16 -11.95 -9.57
C ALA A 67 2.32 -12.82 -10.55
N GLU A 68 1.09 -13.14 -10.17
CA GLU A 68 0.16 -13.89 -11.02
C GLU A 68 -0.17 -13.10 -12.30
N MET A 69 -0.49 -11.81 -12.18
CA MET A 69 -0.73 -10.94 -13.32
C MET A 69 0.50 -10.85 -14.25
N VAL A 70 1.71 -10.74 -13.70
CA VAL A 70 2.94 -10.70 -14.49
C VAL A 70 3.11 -12.00 -15.27
N GLU A 71 2.91 -13.15 -14.64
CA GLU A 71 3.02 -14.46 -15.30
C GLU A 71 1.99 -14.62 -16.43
N GLU A 72 0.75 -14.17 -16.21
CA GLU A 72 -0.32 -14.20 -17.21
C GLU A 72 -0.01 -13.28 -18.41
N LEU A 73 0.45 -12.06 -18.15
CA LEU A 73 0.67 -11.05 -19.20
C LEU A 73 1.99 -11.24 -19.95
N LEU A 74 2.98 -11.90 -19.34
CA LEU A 74 4.32 -12.07 -19.91
C LEU A 74 4.35 -12.53 -21.38
N PRO A 75 3.63 -13.58 -21.82
CA PRO A 75 3.65 -14.00 -23.23
C PRO A 75 3.12 -12.91 -24.17
N ALA A 76 2.03 -12.25 -23.81
CA ALA A 76 1.45 -11.17 -24.62
C ALA A 76 2.38 -9.96 -24.69
N MET A 77 3.01 -9.59 -23.57
CA MET A 77 3.95 -8.47 -23.52
C MET A 77 5.22 -8.75 -24.34
N ARG A 78 5.71 -10.00 -24.34
CA ARG A 78 6.81 -10.43 -25.21
C ARG A 78 6.46 -10.30 -26.68
N GLU A 79 5.26 -10.74 -27.07
CA GLU A 79 4.80 -10.61 -28.45
C GLU A 79 4.69 -9.13 -28.87
N LEU A 80 4.08 -8.29 -28.03
CA LEU A 80 3.95 -6.85 -28.30
C LEU A 80 5.31 -6.16 -28.40
N ALA A 81 6.29 -6.53 -27.57
CA ALA A 81 7.64 -6.00 -27.68
C ALA A 81 8.33 -6.44 -28.98
N GLN A 82 8.13 -7.68 -29.43
CA GLN A 82 8.63 -8.15 -30.74
C GLN A 82 7.96 -7.40 -31.91
N GLN A 83 6.72 -6.95 -31.74
CA GLN A 83 6.04 -6.05 -32.68
C GLN A 83 6.51 -4.59 -32.58
N GLY A 84 7.49 -4.28 -31.73
CA GLY A 84 8.04 -2.94 -31.55
C GLY A 84 7.15 -1.99 -30.74
N LYS A 85 6.26 -2.50 -29.89
CA LYS A 85 5.43 -1.66 -29.02
C LYS A 85 6.27 -1.13 -27.84
N PRO A 86 6.46 0.20 -27.70
CA PRO A 86 7.38 0.76 -26.71
C PRO A 86 6.95 0.49 -25.26
N ALA A 87 5.66 0.63 -24.95
CA ALA A 87 5.13 0.34 -23.62
C ALA A 87 5.41 -1.13 -23.18
N ALA A 88 5.36 -2.08 -24.12
CA ALA A 88 5.66 -3.47 -23.83
C ALA A 88 7.16 -3.68 -23.56
N ALA A 89 8.04 -3.01 -24.30
CA ALA A 89 9.48 -3.05 -24.04
C ALA A 89 9.84 -2.49 -22.66
N VAL A 90 9.23 -1.36 -22.27
CA VAL A 90 9.38 -0.76 -20.94
C VAL A 90 8.89 -1.72 -19.85
N TRP A 91 7.74 -2.35 -20.06
CA TRP A 91 7.19 -3.31 -19.11
C TRP A 91 8.09 -4.56 -18.95
N LEU A 92 8.59 -5.12 -20.05
CA LEU A 92 9.50 -6.27 -20.00
C LEU A 92 10.80 -5.93 -19.26
N LEU A 93 11.35 -4.73 -19.44
CA LEU A 93 12.54 -4.34 -18.69
C LEU A 93 12.28 -4.33 -17.17
N LYS A 94 11.08 -3.92 -16.74
CA LYS A 94 10.68 -3.83 -15.33
C LYS A 94 10.38 -5.20 -14.71
N HIS A 95 9.79 -6.11 -15.48
CA HIS A 95 9.24 -7.36 -14.96
C HIS A 95 9.99 -8.63 -15.41
N ASP A 96 10.82 -8.55 -16.44
CA ASP A 96 11.58 -9.67 -17.02
C ASP A 96 13.03 -9.23 -17.31
N TRP A 97 13.72 -8.77 -16.24
CA TRP A 97 15.07 -8.24 -16.32
C TRP A 97 16.08 -9.23 -16.91
N GLU A 98 16.03 -10.50 -16.49
CA GLU A 98 17.00 -11.51 -16.94
C GLU A 98 16.85 -11.81 -18.43
N ALA A 99 15.63 -11.94 -18.96
CA ALA A 99 15.43 -12.11 -20.39
C ALA A 99 15.82 -10.84 -21.16
N SER A 100 15.47 -9.67 -20.63
CA SER A 100 15.85 -8.38 -21.22
C SER A 100 17.37 -8.26 -21.32
N LYS A 101 18.10 -8.59 -20.25
CA LYS A 101 19.56 -8.62 -20.21
C LYS A 101 20.16 -9.66 -21.16
N ALA A 102 19.58 -10.87 -21.22
CA ALA A 102 20.03 -11.93 -22.14
C ALA A 102 19.92 -11.51 -23.61
N SER A 103 18.89 -10.72 -23.97
CA SER A 103 18.74 -10.13 -25.30
C SER A 103 19.64 -8.91 -25.57
N GLY A 104 20.42 -8.48 -24.58
CA GLY A 104 21.20 -7.24 -24.65
C GLY A 104 20.33 -5.98 -24.61
N PHE A 105 19.12 -6.07 -24.06
CA PHE A 105 18.15 -4.97 -23.96
C PHE A 105 17.68 -4.43 -25.32
N SER A 106 17.62 -5.27 -26.36
CA SER A 106 17.26 -4.84 -27.71
C SER A 106 15.89 -4.17 -27.79
N ALA A 107 14.86 -4.75 -27.16
CA ALA A 107 13.49 -4.22 -27.22
C ALA A 107 13.38 -2.78 -26.71
N ILE A 108 13.99 -2.46 -25.56
CA ILE A 108 13.97 -1.09 -25.01
C ILE A 108 14.88 -0.15 -25.80
N THR A 109 15.97 -0.65 -26.35
CA THR A 109 16.86 0.12 -27.23
C THR A 109 16.13 0.54 -28.50
N ASP A 110 15.46 -0.40 -29.16
CA ASP A 110 14.67 -0.15 -30.37
C ASP A 110 13.51 0.80 -30.09
N ALA A 111 12.79 0.58 -28.98
CA ALA A 111 11.72 1.47 -28.53
C ALA A 111 12.21 2.92 -28.30
N ALA A 112 13.33 3.11 -27.62
CA ALA A 112 13.95 4.43 -27.45
C ALA A 112 14.37 5.06 -28.78
N LEU A 113 14.90 4.25 -29.72
CA LEU A 113 15.26 4.71 -31.06
C LEU A 113 14.06 5.15 -31.90
N THR A 114 12.85 4.62 -31.63
CA THR A 114 11.63 5.03 -32.35
C THR A 114 11.14 6.43 -32.00
N GLY A 115 11.67 7.08 -30.95
CA GLY A 115 11.19 8.40 -30.54
C GLY A 115 10.33 8.38 -29.27
N ASP A 116 9.97 7.22 -28.73
CA ASP A 116 9.05 7.14 -27.59
C ASP A 116 9.69 7.74 -26.32
N PRO A 117 9.14 8.83 -25.74
CA PRO A 117 9.81 9.55 -24.66
C PRO A 117 9.93 8.76 -23.36
N GLU A 118 8.96 7.89 -23.05
CA GLU A 118 9.05 6.99 -21.88
C GLU A 118 10.19 5.99 -22.09
N SER A 119 10.26 5.35 -23.25
CA SER A 119 11.32 4.40 -23.60
C SER A 119 12.70 5.04 -23.60
N MET A 120 12.83 6.27 -24.12
CA MET A 120 14.07 7.04 -24.06
C MET A 120 14.53 7.26 -22.62
N PHE A 121 13.63 7.69 -21.73
CA PHE A 121 13.95 7.88 -20.32
C PHE A 121 14.32 6.56 -19.65
N THR A 122 13.52 5.51 -19.86
CA THR A 122 13.76 4.18 -19.30
C THR A 122 15.08 3.60 -19.78
N TYR A 123 15.42 3.74 -21.07
CA TYR A 123 16.72 3.36 -21.60
C TYR A 123 17.86 4.19 -20.97
N GLY A 124 17.63 5.49 -20.78
CA GLY A 124 18.57 6.37 -20.08
C GLY A 124 18.87 5.88 -18.65
N VAL A 125 17.84 5.56 -17.88
CA VAL A 125 17.97 4.99 -16.52
C VAL A 125 18.70 3.65 -16.56
N LEU A 126 18.38 2.76 -17.51
CA LEU A 126 19.11 1.51 -17.71
C LEU A 126 20.61 1.75 -17.92
N GLN A 127 21.01 2.78 -18.66
CA GLN A 127 22.43 3.08 -18.83
C GLN A 127 23.08 3.55 -17.52
N TYR A 128 22.37 4.24 -16.64
CA TYR A 128 22.87 4.56 -15.29
C TYR A 128 23.09 3.29 -14.46
N ASP A 129 22.17 2.33 -14.52
CA ASP A 129 22.31 1.03 -13.84
C ASP A 129 23.51 0.22 -14.39
N LEU A 130 23.86 0.44 -15.64
CA LEU A 130 25.05 -0.13 -16.31
C LEU A 130 26.31 0.76 -16.18
N GLU A 131 26.28 1.79 -15.33
CA GLU A 131 27.36 2.74 -15.06
C GLU A 131 27.84 3.55 -16.28
N ARG A 132 27.00 3.67 -17.31
CA ARG A 132 27.22 4.44 -18.55
C ARG A 132 26.50 5.79 -18.46
N PHE A 133 26.92 6.60 -17.51
CA PHE A 133 26.22 7.83 -17.13
C PHE A 133 26.13 8.87 -18.24
N ASP A 134 27.17 8.99 -19.07
CA ASP A 134 27.21 9.89 -20.22
C ASP A 134 26.15 9.52 -21.26
N VAL A 135 26.06 8.24 -21.61
CA VAL A 135 25.04 7.73 -22.51
C VAL A 135 23.66 7.90 -21.90
N GLY A 136 23.50 7.54 -20.63
CA GLY A 136 22.23 7.66 -19.91
C GLY A 136 21.71 9.10 -19.90
N ARG A 137 22.58 10.07 -19.59
CA ARG A 137 22.23 11.49 -19.53
C ARG A 137 21.72 11.98 -20.87
N VAL A 138 22.39 11.65 -21.98
CA VAL A 138 21.98 12.04 -23.33
C VAL A 138 20.57 11.54 -23.65
N TRP A 139 20.23 10.31 -23.28
CA TRP A 139 18.89 9.77 -23.54
C TRP A 139 17.80 10.37 -22.65
N ILE A 140 18.13 10.69 -21.40
CA ILE A 140 17.21 11.42 -20.51
C ILE A 140 16.99 12.85 -21.03
N GLU A 141 18.02 13.53 -21.53
CA GLU A 141 17.91 14.84 -22.18
C GLU A 141 17.02 14.81 -23.41
N LYS A 142 17.12 13.77 -24.24
CA LYS A 142 16.19 13.57 -25.38
C LYS A 142 14.74 13.39 -24.91
N ALA A 143 14.50 12.54 -23.92
CA ALA A 143 13.15 12.35 -23.36
C ALA A 143 12.58 13.67 -22.79
N ALA A 144 13.43 14.47 -22.14
CA ALA A 144 13.04 15.78 -21.62
C ALA A 144 12.74 16.80 -22.73
N ALA A 145 13.48 16.76 -23.84
CA ALA A 145 13.23 17.62 -25.01
C ALA A 145 11.87 17.33 -25.66
N GLU A 146 11.42 16.07 -25.65
CA GLU A 146 10.06 15.65 -26.03
C GLU A 146 8.99 15.98 -24.97
N GLY A 147 9.39 16.58 -23.85
CA GLY A 147 8.49 17.01 -22.78
C GLY A 147 8.09 15.92 -21.80
N TYR A 148 8.81 14.79 -21.73
CA TYR A 148 8.49 13.72 -20.79
C TYR A 148 8.67 14.21 -19.33
N PRO A 149 7.59 14.30 -18.51
CA PRO A 149 7.65 15.01 -17.24
C PRO A 149 8.65 14.43 -16.24
N THR A 150 8.80 13.09 -16.23
CA THR A 150 9.75 12.41 -15.34
C THR A 150 11.19 12.75 -15.70
N ALA A 151 11.52 12.83 -17.00
CA ALA A 151 12.84 13.23 -17.47
C ALA A 151 13.15 14.70 -17.15
N VAL A 152 12.20 15.60 -17.41
CA VAL A 152 12.34 17.03 -17.07
C VAL A 152 12.62 17.20 -15.56
N ARG A 153 11.84 16.52 -14.72
CA ARG A 153 12.03 16.56 -13.26
C ARG A 153 13.37 15.96 -12.84
N PHE A 154 13.81 14.87 -13.47
CA PHE A 154 15.09 14.25 -13.18
C PHE A 154 16.25 15.24 -13.42
N LEU A 155 16.27 15.91 -14.57
CA LEU A 155 17.33 16.87 -14.92
C LEU A 155 17.33 18.09 -14.00
N GLN A 156 16.15 18.62 -13.66
CA GLN A 156 16.02 19.73 -12.70
C GLN A 156 16.62 19.42 -11.33
N ASN A 157 16.59 18.15 -10.92
CA ASN A 157 17.16 17.73 -9.64
C ASN A 157 18.65 17.40 -9.75
N SER A 158 19.15 17.00 -10.92
CA SER A 158 20.57 16.69 -11.14
C SER A 158 21.44 17.93 -11.37
N ASP A 159 20.86 19.04 -11.82
CA ASP A 159 21.58 20.29 -12.09
C ASP A 159 21.63 21.25 -10.87
N ARG A 160 21.14 20.81 -9.70
CA ARG A 160 21.22 21.53 -8.42
C ARG A 160 22.43 21.11 -7.61
#